data_AF-A0A940CIB3-F1
#
_entry.id   AF-A0A940CIB3-F1
#
_cell.length_a   1.000
_cell.length_b   1.000
_cell.length_c   1.000
_cell.angle_alpha   90.00
_cell.angle_beta   90.00
_cell.angle_gamma   90.00
#
_symmetry.space_group_name_H-M   'P 1'
#
loop_
_entity.id
_entity.type
_entity.pdbx_description
1 polymer ?
#
loop_
_entity_poly.entity_id
_entity_poly.type
_entity_poly.pdbx_seq_one_letter_code
_entity_poly.pdbx_strand_id
1 'polypeptide(L)' 'MSATSKKISLKNLRSDVDSLKKTLLNLNFQKSTGQLENTSAIKKARRKIASLKTSFNQQRGKQDA' A
#
# COMPACT_ATOMS: atom_id res chain seq x y z
N MET A 1 9.42 6.31 -22.52
CA MET A 1 10.15 5.55 -21.50
C MET A 1 9.24 4.47 -20.93
N SER A 2 9.74 3.24 -20.94
CA SER A 2 9.16 1.93 -20.60
C SER A 2 7.78 1.89 -19.95
N ALA A 3 6.80 1.37 -20.70
CA ALA A 3 5.59 0.75 -20.16
C ALA A 3 5.99 -0.52 -19.39
N THR A 4 6.43 -0.36 -18.14
CA THR A 4 6.82 -1.48 -17.29
C THR A 4 5.57 -2.24 -16.84
N SER A 5 5.31 -3.34 -17.55
CA SER A 5 4.62 -4.54 -17.10
C SER A 5 3.37 -4.34 -16.23
N LYS A 6 2.23 -4.20 -16.90
CA LYS A 6 0.87 -4.34 -16.35
C LYS A 6 0.54 -5.80 -15.95
N LYS A 7 1.50 -6.52 -15.37
CA LYS A 7 1.33 -7.80 -14.67
C LYS A 7 2.02 -7.67 -13.32
N ILE A 8 1.50 -6.78 -12.47
CA ILE A 8 1.82 -6.90 -11.06
C ILE A 8 1.12 -8.18 -10.60
N SER A 9 1.89 -9.27 -10.49
CA SER A 9 1.40 -10.55 -10.02
C SER A 9 0.75 -10.36 -8.65
N LEU A 10 -0.35 -11.08 -8.38
CA LEU A 10 -1.09 -11.03 -7.10
C LEU A 10 -0.18 -11.19 -5.87
N LYS A 11 0.94 -11.94 -6.04
CA LYS A 11 1.97 -12.11 -5.00
C LYS A 11 2.72 -10.82 -4.68
N ASN A 12 3.04 -10.02 -5.70
CA ASN A 12 3.75 -8.74 -5.55
C ASN A 12 2.84 -7.68 -4.90
N LEU A 13 1.54 -7.70 -5.20
CA LEU A 13 0.56 -6.83 -4.55
C LEU A 13 0.50 -7.07 -3.04
N ARG A 14 0.58 -8.33 -2.60
CA ARG A 14 0.61 -8.69 -1.18
C ARG A 14 1.90 -8.23 -0.51
N SER A 15 3.06 -8.45 -1.13
CA SER A 15 4.34 -7.99 -0.57
C SER A 15 4.39 -6.46 -0.43
N ASP A 16 3.84 -5.73 -1.40
CA ASP A 16 3.79 -4.28 -1.37
C ASP A 16 2.90 -3.76 -0.23
N VAL A 17 1.76 -4.41 0.00
CA VAL A 17 0.89 -4.12 1.15
C VAL A 17 1.61 -4.35 2.47
N ASP A 18 2.36 -5.45 2.60
CA ASP A 18 3.08 -5.75 3.85
C ASP A 18 4.25 -4.80 4.09
N SER A 19 4.97 -4.41 3.04
CA SER A 19 5.97 -3.34 3.11
C SER A 19 5.36 -2.02 3.58
N LEU A 20 4.23 -1.61 2.99
CA LEU A 20 3.53 -0.38 3.37
C LEU A 20 2.99 -0.41 4.80
N LYS A 21 2.58 -1.57 5.32
CA LYS A 21 2.20 -1.74 6.74
C LYS A 21 3.38 -1.52 7.67
N LYS A 22 4.57 -2.04 7.34
CA LYS A 22 5.80 -1.78 8.11
C LYS A 22 6.13 -0.29 8.13
N THR A 23 6.05 0.38 6.99
CA THR A 23 6.23 1.83 6.91
C THR A 23 5.20 2.58 7.74
N LEU A 24 3.92 2.17 7.69
CA LEU A 24 2.86 2.77 8.51
C LEU A 24 3.11 2.59 10.01
N LEU A 25 3.62 1.42 10.42
CA LEU A 25 3.99 1.15 11.80
C LEU A 25 5.10 2.10 12.26
N ASN A 26 6.15 2.28 11.45
CA ASN A 26 7.21 3.24 11.74
C ASN A 26 6.70 4.68 11.84
N LEU A 27 5.79 5.10 10.96
CA LEU A 27 5.16 6.42 11.03
C LEU A 27 4.30 6.59 12.28
N ASN A 28 3.62 5.53 12.74
CA ASN A 28 2.86 5.56 13.99
C ASN A 28 3.78 5.63 15.21
N PHE A 29 4.92 4.93 15.18
CA PHE A 29 5.95 5.06 16.22
C PHE A 29 6.51 6.48 16.27
N GLN A 30 6.91 7.05 15.13
CA GLN A 30 7.35 8.45 15.04
C GLN A 30 6.29 9.43 15.54
N LYS A 31 5.01 9.18 15.24
CA LYS A 31 3.89 9.99 15.75
C LYS A 31 3.77 9.87 17.27
N SER A 32 3.94 8.68 17.82
CA SER A 32 3.85 8.43 19.26
C SER A 32 5.03 9.02 20.02
N THR A 33 6.23 9.05 19.43
CA THR A 33 7.43 9.67 20.01
C THR A 33 7.47 11.19 19.82
N GLY A 34 6.51 11.77 19.09
CA GLY A 34 6.47 13.19 18.79
C GLY A 34 7.49 13.66 17.74
N GLN A 35 8.22 12.74 17.11
CA GLN A 35 9.25 13.04 16.10
C GLN A 35 8.69 13.13 14.67
N LEU A 36 7.38 12.94 14.48
CA LEU A 36 6.78 12.96 13.15
C LEU A 36 6.47 14.39 12.69
N GLU A 37 7.35 14.94 11.86
CA GLU A 37 7.15 16.26 11.25
C GLU A 37 5.98 16.30 10.24
N ASN A 38 5.74 15.18 9.53
CA ASN A 38 4.74 15.11 8.47
C ASN A 38 3.62 14.10 8.76
N THR A 39 2.58 14.55 9.47
CA THR A 39 1.39 13.75 9.79
C THR A 39 0.59 13.32 8.55
N SER A 40 0.70 14.06 7.44
CA SER A 40 0.03 13.71 6.18
C SER A 40 0.60 12.43 5.55
N ALA A 41 1.83 12.05 5.87
CA ALA A 41 2.45 10.80 5.41
C ALA A 41 1.64 9.56 5.83
N ILE A 42 1.10 9.56 7.06
CA ILE A 42 0.23 8.48 7.58
C ILE A 42 -1.03 8.36 6.72
N LYS A 43 -1.67 9.48 6.39
CA LYS A 43 -2.89 9.50 5.55
C LYS A 43 -2.59 8.98 4.13
N LYS A 44 -1.46 9.38 3.55
CA LYS A 44 -1.01 8.89 2.23
C LYS A 44 -0.74 7.38 2.25
N ALA A 45 -0.02 6.87 3.26
CA ALA A 45 0.26 5.45 3.41
C ALA A 45 -1.01 4.61 3.55
N ARG A 46 -1.97 5.05 4.38
CA ARG A 46 -3.29 4.39 4.52
C ARG A 46 -4.06 4.33 3.20
N ARG A 47 -4.11 5.44 2.46
CA ARG A 47 -4.76 5.49 1.14
C ARG A 47 -4.12 4.52 0.16
N LYS A 48 -2.79 4.46 0.12
CA LYS A 48 -2.06 3.56 -0.80
C LYS A 48 -2.34 2.08 -0.50
N ILE A 49 -2.39 1.70 0.78
CA ILE A 49 -2.80 0.35 1.20
C ILE A 49 -4.23 0.05 0.75
N ALA A 50 -5.16 0.97 0.95
CA ALA A 50 -6.56 0.80 0.53
C ALA A 50 -6.67 0.62 -0.99
N SER A 51 -5.99 1.46 -1.79
CA SER A 51 -5.97 1.34 -3.25
C SER A 51 -5.45 -0.02 -3.72
N LEU A 52 -4.35 -0.52 -3.13
CA LEU A 52 -3.81 -1.85 -3.47
C LEU A 52 -4.78 -2.98 -3.13
N LYS A 53 -5.45 -2.91 -1.97
CA LYS A 53 -6.50 -3.88 -1.59
C LYS A 53 -7.69 -3.85 -2.55
N THR A 54 -8.11 -2.66 -2.98
CA THR A 54 -9.20 -2.53 -3.96
C THR A 54 -8.80 -3.13 -5.31
N SER A 55 -7.59 -2.85 -5.81
CA SER A 55 -7.09 -3.46 -7.04
C SER A 55 -7.00 -4.98 -6.94
N PHE A 56 -6.60 -5.51 -5.79
CA PHE A 56 -6.60 -6.96 -5.52
C PHE A 56 -8.01 -7.55 -5.62
N ASN A 57 -9.00 -6.92 -4.98
CA ASN A 57 -10.39 -7.38 -5.02
C ASN A 57 -10.99 -7.28 -6.43
N GLN A 58 -10.68 -6.23 -7.18
CA GLN A 58 -11.11 -6.08 -8.57
C GLN A 58 -10.50 -7.15 -9.48
N GLN A 59 -9.23 -7.53 -9.27
CA GLN A 59 -8.61 -8.61 -10.03
C GLN A 59 -9.25 -9.96 -9.73
N ARG A 60 -9.61 -10.24 -8.47
CA ARG A 60 -10.32 -11.47 -8.10
C ARG A 60 -11.72 -11.51 -8.72
N GLY A 61 -12.53 -10.46 -8.54
CA GLY A 61 -13.89 -10.42 -9.10
C GLY A 61 -13.95 -10.44 -10.63
N LYS A 62 -12.87 -10.09 -11.34
CA LYS A 62 -12.75 -10.25 -12.80
C LYS A 62 -12.31 -11.65 -13.24
N GLN A 63 -11.74 -12.47 -12.35
CA GLN A 63 -11.42 -13.86 -12.66
C GLN A 63 -12.64 -14.78 -12.50
N ASP A 64 -13.65 -14.35 -11.76
CA ASP A 64 -14.85 -15.11 -11.42
C ASP A 64 -16.06 -14.78 -12.35
N ALA A 65 -15.85 -14.05 -13.46
CA ALA A 65 -16.86 -13.65 -14.45
C ALA A 65 -16.38 -13.95 -15.88
#